data_AF-A0A327Y7S3-F1
#
_entry.id   AF-A0A327Y7S3-F1
#
_cell.length_a   1.000
_cell.length_b   1.000
_cell.length_c   1.000
_cell.angle_alpha   90.00
_cell.angle_beta   90.00
_cell.angle_gamma   90.00
#
_symmetry.space_group_name_H-M   'P 1'
#
loop_
_entity.id
_entity.type
_entity.pdbx_description
1 polymer ?
#
loop_
_entity_poly.entity_id
_entity_poly.type
_entity_poly.pdbx_seq_one_letter_code
_entity_poly.pdbx_strand_id
1 'polypeptide(L)' 'MNTSPIDSWDGAEAVFTFADKPAVMMLFLLLALAITFGTIVIAAMHEKHAYNSH' A
#
# COMPACT_ATOMS: atom_id res chain seq x y z
N MET A 1 1.53 7.38 -35.51
CA MET A 1 1.93 6.89 -34.17
C MET A 1 2.52 8.07 -33.42
N ASN A 2 1.89 8.52 -32.33
CA ASN A 2 2.49 9.50 -31.42
C ASN A 2 3.30 8.73 -30.38
N THR A 3 4.53 8.37 -30.74
CA THR A 3 5.50 7.83 -29.78
C THR A 3 6.06 8.95 -28.92
N SER A 4 6.47 8.61 -27.70
CA SER A 4 7.06 9.52 -26.72
C SER A 4 8.13 10.43 -27.36
N PRO A 5 8.14 11.75 -27.11
CA PRO A 5 9.04 12.72 -27.75
C PRO A 5 10.50 12.66 -27.25
N ILE A 6 10.93 11.52 -26.72
CA ILE A 6 12.24 11.29 -26.10
C ILE A 6 12.91 10.11 -26.80
N ASP A 7 14.09 10.36 -27.37
CA ASP A 7 14.86 9.40 -28.18
C ASP A 7 15.79 8.50 -27.34
N SER A 8 16.03 8.85 -26.06
CA SER A 8 16.96 8.14 -25.17
C SER A 8 16.59 8.37 -23.69
N TRP A 9 16.76 7.33 -22.87
CA TRP A 9 16.63 7.39 -21.41
C TRP A 9 18.00 7.35 -20.71
N ASP A 10 19.08 7.72 -21.41
CA ASP A 10 20.41 7.73 -20.82
C ASP A 10 20.46 8.59 -19.56
N GLY A 11 20.89 7.98 -18.46
CA GLY A 11 20.94 8.61 -17.13
C GLY A 11 19.59 8.64 -16.39
N ALA A 12 18.53 8.03 -16.91
CA ALA A 12 17.29 7.87 -16.17
C ALA A 12 17.46 6.80 -15.07
N GLU A 13 17.31 7.20 -13.82
CA GLU A 13 17.38 6.32 -12.67
C GLU A 13 16.07 6.37 -11.87
N ALA A 14 15.69 5.24 -11.29
CA ALA A 14 14.59 5.18 -10.34
C ALA A 14 15.11 5.33 -8.91
N VAL A 15 14.60 6.33 -8.20
CA VAL A 15 14.92 6.52 -6.78
C VAL A 15 13.90 5.77 -5.94
N PHE A 16 14.33 4.66 -5.37
CA PHE A 16 13.50 3.90 -4.43
C PHE A 16 13.79 4.33 -3.00
N THR A 17 12.84 5.07 -2.43
CA THR A 17 12.95 5.58 -1.07
C THR A 17 12.91 4.42 -0.07
N PHE A 18 14.01 4.24 0.67
CA PHE A 18 14.21 3.22 1.71
C PHE A 18 14.25 1.76 1.24
N ALA A 19 14.38 1.48 -0.06
CA ALA A 19 14.49 0.11 -0.55
C ALA A 19 15.72 -0.65 0.02
N ASP A 20 16.77 0.09 0.36
CA ASP A 20 17.98 -0.39 1.00
C ASP A 20 17.86 -0.57 2.53
N LYS A 21 16.75 -0.14 3.13
CA LYS A 21 16.56 -0.11 4.60
C LYS A 21 15.51 -1.14 5.01
N PRO A 22 15.90 -2.40 5.27
CA PRO A 22 14.97 -3.49 5.55
C PRO A 22 14.06 -3.22 6.75
N ALA A 23 14.56 -2.53 7.79
CA ALA A 23 13.75 -2.16 8.95
C ALA A 23 12.59 -1.20 8.59
N VAL A 24 12.83 -0.24 7.69
CA VAL A 24 11.80 0.72 7.26
C VAL A 24 10.77 0.04 6.36
N MET A 25 11.22 -0.84 5.47
CA MET A 25 10.33 -1.66 4.65
C MET A 25 9.43 -2.57 5.50
N MET A 26 9.99 -3.22 6.52
CA MET A 26 9.22 -4.03 7.46
C MET A 26 8.19 -3.22 8.25
N LEU A 27 8.53 -2.00 8.68
CA LEU A 27 7.59 -1.11 9.34
C LEU A 27 6.37 -0.83 8.45
N PHE A 28 6.58 -0.45 7.18
CA PHE A 28 5.46 -0.19 6.27
C PHE A 28 4.63 -1.43 5.98
N LEU A 29 5.27 -2.60 5.85
CA LEU A 29 4.56 -3.86 5.67
C LEU A 29 3.66 -4.17 6.88
N LEU A 30 4.17 -4.01 8.09
CA LEU A 30 3.40 -4.24 9.31
C LEU A 30 2.25 -3.24 9.46
N LEU A 31 2.45 -1.97 9.09
CA LEU A 31 1.38 -0.96 9.07
C LEU A 31 0.28 -1.33 8.07
N ALA A 32 0.65 -1.76 6.86
CA ALA A 32 -0.32 -2.20 5.85
C ALA A 32 -1.13 -3.42 6.32
N LEU A 33 -0.46 -4.40 6.95
CA LEU A 33 -1.12 -5.55 7.56
C LEU A 33 -2.07 -5.14 8.68
N ALA A 34 -1.65 -4.24 9.58
CA ALA A 34 -2.46 -3.76 10.69
C ALA A 34 -3.72 -3.03 10.21
N ILE A 35 -3.60 -2.18 9.18
CA ILE A 35 -4.75 -1.49 8.58
C ILE A 35 -5.70 -2.51 7.96
N THR A 36 -5.17 -3.43 7.14
CA THR A 36 -6.00 -4.45 6.46
C THR A 36 -6.76 -5.31 7.47
N PHE A 37 -6.05 -5.89 8.43
CA PHE A 37 -6.67 -6.71 9.46
C PHE A 37 -7.65 -5.91 10.32
N GLY A 38 -7.27 -4.69 10.72
CA GLY A 38 -8.13 -3.78 11.49
C GLY A 38 -9.44 -3.48 10.76
N THR A 39 -9.39 -3.19 9.46
CA THR A 39 -10.61 -2.94 8.67
C THR A 39 -11.54 -4.14 8.64
N ILE A 40 -11.01 -5.36 8.47
CA ILE A 40 -11.82 -6.59 8.47
C ILE A 40 -12.51 -6.79 9.82
N VAL A 41 -11.76 -6.64 10.93
CA VAL A 41 -12.31 -6.80 12.28
C VAL A 41 -13.40 -5.76 12.55
N ILE A 42 -13.14 -4.49 12.23
CA ILE A 42 -14.11 -3.41 12.43
C ILE A 42 -15.36 -3.64 11.58
N ALA A 43 -15.21 -4.05 10.32
CA ALA A 43 -16.35 -4.35 9.45
C ALA A 43 -17.19 -5.51 10.00
N ALA A 44 -16.55 -6.61 10.42
CA ALA A 44 -17.25 -7.75 11.01
C ALA A 44 -18.01 -7.37 12.30
N MET A 45 -17.41 -6.52 13.14
CA MET A 45 -18.06 -5.99 14.34
C MET A 45 -19.25 -5.09 13.99
N HIS A 46 -19.10 -4.24 12.98
CA HIS A 46 -20.16 -3.36 12.50
C HIS A 46 -21.36 -4.16 11.96
N GLU A 47 -21.11 -5.18 11.13
CA GLU A 47 -22.16 -6.04 10.58
C GLU A 47 -22.91 -6.80 11.68
N LYS A 48 -22.20 -7.38 12.65
CA LYS A 48 -22.82 -8.06 13.79
C LYS A 48 -23.72 -7.11 14.59
N HIS A 49 -23.25 -5.89 14.84
CA HIS A 49 -24.03 -4.90 15.55
C HIS A 49 -25.27 -4.47 14.76
N ALA A 50 -25.12 -4.22 13.45
CA ALA A 50 -26.22 -3.88 12.57
C ALA A 50 -27.28 -5.00 12.51
N TYR A 51 -26.83 -6.26 12.40
CA TYR A 51 -27.70 -7.44 12.39
C TYR A 51 -28.48 -7.60 13.70
N ASN A 52 -27.82 -7.42 14.85
CA ASN A 52 -28.46 -7.56 16.16
C ASN A 52 -29.38 -6.38 16.53
N SER A 53 -29.29 -5.25 15.80
CA SER A 53 -30.09 -4.04 16.06
C SER A 53 -31.29 -3.91 15.11
N HIS A 54 -31.58 -4.96 14.32
CA HIS A 54 -32.77 -5.13 13.50
C HIS A 54 -33.70 -6.17 14.16
#